data_AF-A0AA39LLI6-F1
#
_entry.id   AF-A0AA39LLI6-F1
#
_cell.length_a   1.000
_cell.length_b   1.000
_cell.length_c   1.000
_cell.angle_alpha   90.00
_cell.angle_beta   90.00
_cell.angle_gamma   90.00
#
_symmetry.space_group_name_H-M   'P 1'
#
loop_
_entity.id
_entity.type
_entity.pdbx_description
1 polymer ?
#
loop_
_entity_poly.entity_id
_entity_poly.type
_entity_poly.pdbx_seq_one_letter_code
_entity_poly.pdbx_strand_id
1 'polypeptide(L)'
;MAYGNGSQEFVWGSELEGHGVMSTFDTIVGISIWMLASLAVVIGIINLCVIKKLTIFHNSFGAFWVSRTIGELGSNIVHVVYSAPTTVFQPKNIPPTFGITIFMIGYFFAAESCIMHQFVSANRMLAVCAPLKYNSMFNRKVTRNCIIFAWTAVSILMSLYILIPCQIIGYSPKYYEYVYIRCDGSDQDSSFIGSIINRGCTAMCTVSLINDCVTFGRIIQIKLTRSKDAQDEHFRRNVRFFAQTAVQNVTMMGTLAIISIVNNRNSGQTGWNIAAFESVILTHVNNGLALILFNPEVRRLFIGKTKSENSTAVEQIAVDQTTIGMVPDDNVQ
;
A
#
# COMPACT_ATOMS: atom_id res chain seq x y z
N MET A 1 -11.41 20.97 -33.24
CA MET A 1 -11.91 19.85 -32.41
C MET A 1 -12.69 20.47 -31.26
N ALA A 2 -13.87 19.96 -30.91
CA ALA A 2 -14.64 20.49 -29.78
C ALA A 2 -13.94 20.14 -28.45
N TYR A 3 -13.79 21.11 -27.55
CA TYR A 3 -13.23 20.89 -26.21
C TYR A 3 -14.23 20.11 -25.32
N GLY A 4 -13.77 19.55 -24.21
CA GLY A 4 -14.54 18.63 -23.35
C GLY A 4 -15.87 19.16 -22.80
N ASN A 5 -16.13 20.48 -22.90
CA ASN A 5 -17.39 21.13 -22.50
C ASN A 5 -18.35 21.46 -23.69
N GLY A 6 -17.99 21.13 -24.94
CA GLY A 6 -18.80 21.46 -26.12
C GLY A 6 -18.71 22.90 -26.63
N SER A 7 -17.85 23.74 -26.03
CA SER A 7 -17.53 25.09 -26.48
C SER A 7 -16.26 25.14 -27.35
N GLN A 8 -16.08 26.24 -28.08
CA GLN A 8 -14.88 26.50 -28.90
C GLN A 8 -13.70 27.08 -28.10
N GLU A 9 -13.91 27.44 -26.83
CA GLU A 9 -12.86 28.04 -25.99
C GLU A 9 -12.28 27.00 -25.02
N PHE A 10 -10.95 27.02 -24.89
CA PHE A 10 -10.23 26.18 -23.95
C PHE A 10 -10.50 26.64 -22.52
N VAL A 11 -10.98 25.73 -21.67
CA VAL A 11 -11.18 25.98 -20.23
C VAL A 11 -10.29 25.02 -19.44
N TRP A 12 -9.26 25.58 -18.80
CA TRP A 12 -8.30 24.81 -18.01
C TRP A 12 -8.98 24.11 -16.83
N GLY A 13 -8.74 22.81 -16.69
CA GLY A 13 -9.30 22.00 -15.60
C GLY A 13 -10.75 21.54 -15.82
N SER A 14 -11.33 21.79 -17.00
CA SER A 14 -12.68 21.34 -17.33
C SER A 14 -12.85 19.81 -17.28
N GLU A 15 -11.75 19.05 -17.38
CA GLU A 15 -11.75 17.60 -17.21
C GLU A 15 -12.12 17.15 -15.78
N LEU A 16 -11.94 18.02 -14.78
CA LEU A 16 -12.22 17.72 -13.38
C LEU A 16 -13.70 17.89 -13.03
N GLU A 17 -14.50 18.46 -13.93
CA GLU A 17 -15.91 18.70 -13.68
C GLU A 17 -16.74 17.43 -13.88
N GLY A 18 -17.83 17.33 -13.10
CA GLY A 18 -18.89 16.38 -13.37
C GLY A 18 -19.89 16.89 -14.40
N HIS A 19 -20.81 16.02 -14.81
CA HIS A 19 -21.86 16.37 -15.76
C HIS A 19 -22.91 17.37 -15.23
N GLY A 20 -22.92 17.64 -13.93
CA GLY A 20 -23.90 18.51 -13.25
C GLY A 20 -25.25 17.86 -12.96
N VAL A 21 -25.41 16.59 -13.37
CA VAL A 21 -26.59 15.78 -13.11
C VAL A 21 -26.13 14.41 -12.62
N MET A 22 -26.74 13.93 -11.54
CA MET A 22 -26.49 12.61 -11.00
C MET A 22 -27.24 11.57 -11.83
N SER A 23 -26.52 10.59 -12.40
CA SER A 23 -27.14 9.41 -13.00
C SER A 23 -27.15 8.22 -12.03
N THR A 24 -27.97 7.21 -12.33
CA THR A 24 -27.94 5.94 -11.59
C THR A 24 -26.57 5.26 -11.71
N PHE A 25 -25.93 5.37 -12.87
CA PHE A 25 -24.60 4.78 -13.10
C PHE A 25 -23.54 5.47 -12.24
N ASP A 26 -23.53 6.81 -12.20
CA ASP A 26 -22.67 7.61 -11.33
C ASP A 26 -22.84 7.23 -9.86
N THR A 27 -24.09 7.04 -9.44
CA THR A 27 -24.44 6.66 -8.07
C THR A 27 -23.88 5.28 -7.73
N ILE A 28 -24.04 4.30 -8.62
CA ILE A 28 -23.52 2.94 -8.40
C ILE A 28 -22.01 2.95 -8.27
N VAL A 29 -21.29 3.59 -9.22
CA VAL A 29 -19.82 3.65 -9.22
C VAL A 29 -19.31 4.45 -8.02
N GLY A 30 -19.95 5.57 -7.68
CA GLY A 30 -19.56 6.35 -6.52
C GLY A 30 -19.77 5.62 -5.19
N ILE A 31 -20.87 4.87 -5.04
CA ILE A 31 -21.13 4.04 -3.86
C ILE A 31 -20.14 2.88 -3.78
N SER A 32 -19.79 2.22 -4.90
CA SER A 32 -18.82 1.13 -4.88
C SER A 32 -17.43 1.62 -4.47
N ILE A 33 -16.96 2.75 -5.03
CA ILE A 33 -15.73 3.42 -4.59
C ILE A 33 -15.78 3.72 -3.09
N TRP A 34 -16.88 4.31 -2.61
CA TRP A 34 -17.03 4.69 -1.20
C TRP A 34 -16.95 3.48 -0.26
N MET A 35 -17.67 2.41 -0.58
CA MET A 35 -17.69 1.19 0.22
C MET A 35 -16.32 0.52 0.26
N LEU A 36 -15.67 0.36 -0.90
CA LEU A 36 -14.36 -0.27 -1.00
C LEU A 36 -13.28 0.56 -0.29
N ALA A 37 -13.28 1.88 -0.48
CA ALA A 37 -12.30 2.76 0.16
C ALA A 37 -12.51 2.83 1.68
N SER A 38 -13.76 2.89 2.14
CA SER A 38 -14.09 2.82 3.57
C SER A 38 -13.64 1.51 4.19
N LEU A 39 -13.87 0.39 3.49
CA LEU A 39 -13.40 -0.92 3.92
C LEU A 39 -11.86 -0.97 4.00
N ALA A 40 -11.17 -0.45 2.99
CA ALA A 40 -9.71 -0.35 2.99
C ALA A 40 -9.20 0.49 4.17
N VAL A 41 -9.84 1.62 4.48
CA VAL A 41 -9.51 2.45 5.64
C VAL A 41 -9.69 1.68 6.96
N VAL A 42 -10.84 1.04 7.16
CA VAL A 42 -11.12 0.27 8.37
C VAL A 42 -10.11 -0.85 8.56
N ILE A 43 -9.85 -1.63 7.52
CA ILE A 43 -8.88 -2.74 7.58
C ILE A 43 -7.46 -2.22 7.80
N GLY A 44 -7.07 -1.12 7.15
CA GLY A 44 -5.76 -0.49 7.36
C GLY A 44 -5.54 -0.05 8.80
N ILE A 45 -6.53 0.61 9.41
CA ILE A 45 -6.50 1.02 10.83
C ILE A 45 -6.40 -0.21 11.74
N ILE A 46 -7.19 -1.26 11.47
CA ILE A 46 -7.13 -2.52 12.20
C ILE A 46 -5.72 -3.11 12.15
N ASN A 47 -5.09 -3.11 10.98
CA ASN A 47 -3.76 -3.69 10.84
C ASN A 47 -2.68 -2.87 11.54
N LEU A 48 -2.75 -1.53 11.52
CA LEU A 48 -1.85 -0.70 12.32
C LEU A 48 -2.00 -1.01 13.82
N CYS A 49 -3.24 -1.21 14.30
CA CYS A 49 -3.51 -1.63 15.67
C CYS A 49 -2.91 -3.01 15.97
N VAL A 50 -3.04 -3.98 15.06
CA VAL A 50 -2.49 -5.33 15.18
C VAL A 50 -0.96 -5.30 15.26
N ILE A 51 -0.30 -4.55 14.38
CA ILE A 51 1.16 -4.45 14.34
C ILE A 51 1.70 -3.78 15.60
N LYS A 52 1.00 -2.75 16.09
CA LYS A 52 1.35 -2.12 17.36
C LYS A 52 1.32 -3.13 18.51
N LYS A 53 0.32 -4.03 18.53
CA LYS A 53 0.11 -5.01 19.61
C LYS A 53 1.01 -6.25 19.53
N LEU A 54 1.30 -6.74 18.34
CA LEU A 54 2.01 -8.01 18.16
C LEU A 54 3.52 -7.79 17.98
N THR A 55 4.29 -8.23 18.97
CA THR A 55 5.77 -8.11 18.99
C THR A 55 6.45 -8.81 17.81
N ILE A 56 5.78 -9.76 17.15
CA ILE A 56 6.29 -10.44 15.95
C ILE A 56 6.53 -9.47 14.78
N PHE A 57 5.88 -8.29 14.79
CA PHE A 57 6.04 -7.24 13.79
C PHE A 57 6.96 -6.11 14.26
N HIS A 58 7.52 -6.17 15.47
CA HIS A 58 8.49 -5.17 15.96
C HIS A 58 9.89 -5.40 15.37
N ASN A 59 9.95 -5.49 14.05
CA ASN A 59 11.14 -5.71 13.25
C ASN A 59 11.06 -4.89 11.96
N SER A 60 12.08 -5.01 11.11
CA SER A 60 12.19 -4.27 9.87
C SER A 60 11.04 -4.53 8.89
N PHE A 61 10.48 -5.75 8.88
CA PHE A 61 9.32 -6.08 8.07
C PHE A 61 8.08 -5.30 8.50
N GLY A 62 7.77 -5.31 9.81
CA GLY A 62 6.62 -4.55 10.31
C GLY A 62 6.78 -3.05 10.13
N ALA A 63 7.99 -2.50 10.21
CA ALA A 63 8.23 -1.08 9.94
C ALA A 63 7.92 -0.67 8.49
N PHE A 64 8.38 -1.44 7.49
CA PHE A 64 8.01 -1.18 6.09
C PHE A 64 6.52 -1.34 5.86
N TRP A 65 5.91 -2.34 6.50
CA TRP A 65 4.49 -2.59 6.41
C TRP A 65 3.66 -1.43 6.98
N VAL A 66 4.06 -0.88 8.13
CA VAL A 66 3.43 0.31 8.72
C VAL A 66 3.51 1.50 7.77
N SER A 67 4.69 1.77 7.20
CA SER A 67 4.85 2.86 6.22
C SER A 67 3.90 2.69 5.05
N ARG A 68 3.89 1.50 4.43
CA ARG A 68 2.99 1.17 3.33
C ARG A 68 1.52 1.40 3.68
N THR A 69 1.08 0.89 4.82
CA THR A 69 -0.33 1.03 5.22
C THR A 69 -0.70 2.47 5.54
N ILE A 70 0.23 3.32 5.99
CA ILE A 70 -0.01 4.76 6.08
C ILE A 70 -0.25 5.36 4.68
N GLY A 71 0.54 4.98 3.67
CA GLY A 71 0.29 5.33 2.27
C GLY A 71 -1.09 4.85 1.77
N GLU A 72 -1.43 3.59 2.01
CA GLU A 72 -2.74 3.05 1.62
C GLU A 72 -3.89 3.81 2.31
N LEU A 73 -3.76 4.10 3.61
CA LEU A 73 -4.77 4.87 4.35
C LEU A 73 -4.94 6.28 3.80
N GLY A 74 -3.84 7.00 3.58
CA GLY A 74 -3.88 8.37 3.06
C GLY A 74 -4.57 8.44 1.70
N SER A 75 -4.24 7.50 0.80
CA SER A 75 -4.88 7.40 -0.52
C SER A 75 -6.37 7.09 -0.42
N ASN A 76 -6.77 6.09 0.37
CA ASN A 76 -8.18 5.71 0.49
C ASN A 76 -9.04 6.74 1.23
N ILE A 77 -8.47 7.51 2.16
CA ILE A 77 -9.19 8.64 2.79
C ILE A 77 -9.60 9.66 1.74
N VAL A 78 -8.71 10.01 0.79
CA VAL A 78 -9.03 10.90 -0.33
C VAL A 78 -10.20 10.34 -1.15
N HIS A 79 -10.22 9.03 -1.41
CA HIS A 79 -11.32 8.41 -2.13
C HIS A 79 -12.65 8.49 -1.37
N VAL A 80 -12.65 8.28 -0.06
CA VAL A 80 -13.85 8.39 0.79
C VAL A 80 -14.39 9.81 0.82
N VAL A 81 -13.53 10.81 1.00
CA VAL A 81 -13.96 12.21 1.24
C VAL A 81 -14.17 13.01 -0.03
N TYR A 82 -13.54 12.63 -1.15
CA TYR A 82 -13.56 13.41 -2.38
C TYR A 82 -13.96 12.60 -3.60
N SER A 83 -13.20 11.54 -3.97
CA SER A 83 -13.46 10.83 -5.23
C SER A 83 -14.88 10.28 -5.27
N ALA A 84 -15.28 9.47 -4.30
CA ALA A 84 -16.63 8.88 -4.27
C ALA A 84 -17.76 9.93 -4.23
N PRO A 85 -17.75 10.93 -3.32
CA PRO A 85 -18.79 11.95 -3.31
C PRO A 85 -18.87 12.73 -4.64
N THR A 86 -17.73 13.10 -5.23
CA THR A 86 -17.73 13.81 -6.53
C THR A 86 -18.21 12.91 -7.66
N THR A 87 -17.93 11.60 -7.63
CA THR A 87 -18.53 10.64 -8.56
C THR A 87 -20.05 10.59 -8.43
N VAL A 88 -20.59 10.51 -7.20
CA VAL A 88 -22.04 10.42 -6.99
C VAL A 88 -22.73 11.71 -7.43
N PHE A 89 -22.26 12.86 -6.95
CA PHE A 89 -22.97 14.13 -7.13
C PHE A 89 -22.68 14.81 -8.47
N GLN A 90 -21.63 14.40 -9.19
CA GLN A 90 -21.24 14.98 -10.47
C GLN A 90 -21.22 16.53 -10.47
N PRO A 91 -20.61 17.21 -9.46
CA PRO A 91 -20.73 18.66 -9.34
C PRO A 91 -20.03 19.40 -10.47
N LYS A 92 -20.59 20.57 -10.84
CA LYS A 92 -19.96 21.54 -11.74
C LYS A 92 -19.23 22.62 -10.94
N ASN A 93 -18.32 23.34 -11.60
CA ASN A 93 -17.56 24.43 -11.01
C ASN A 93 -16.64 23.98 -9.85
N ILE A 94 -16.04 22.80 -9.96
CA ILE A 94 -14.99 22.40 -9.03
C ILE A 94 -13.79 23.31 -9.29
N PRO A 95 -13.28 24.07 -8.30
CA PRO A 95 -12.08 24.88 -8.50
C PRO A 95 -10.92 23.97 -8.94
N PRO A 96 -10.30 24.19 -10.10
CA PRO A 96 -9.29 23.27 -10.61
C PRO A 96 -8.13 23.05 -9.63
N THR A 97 -7.70 24.11 -8.95
CA THR A 97 -6.66 24.06 -7.91
C THR A 97 -7.02 23.12 -6.76
N PHE A 98 -8.29 23.08 -6.35
CA PHE A 98 -8.78 22.19 -5.31
C PHE A 98 -8.76 20.72 -5.77
N GLY A 99 -9.31 20.44 -6.96
CA GLY A 99 -9.34 19.09 -7.52
C GLY A 99 -7.93 18.52 -7.76
N ILE A 100 -7.01 19.35 -8.27
CA ILE A 100 -5.59 19.00 -8.44
C ILE A 100 -4.94 18.72 -7.09
N THR A 101 -5.12 19.60 -6.10
CA THR A 101 -4.44 19.46 -4.80
C THR A 101 -4.86 18.19 -4.07
N ILE A 102 -6.16 17.90 -4.03
CA ILE A 102 -6.65 16.67 -3.39
C ILE A 102 -6.15 15.43 -4.11
N PHE A 103 -6.14 15.45 -5.45
CA PHE A 103 -5.54 14.39 -6.24
C PHE A 103 -4.06 14.18 -5.88
N MET A 104 -3.27 15.25 -5.86
CA MET A 104 -1.83 15.19 -5.58
C MET A 104 -1.56 14.57 -4.20
N ILE A 105 -2.39 14.87 -3.21
CA ILE A 105 -2.31 14.24 -1.88
C ILE A 105 -2.59 12.73 -1.99
N GLY A 106 -3.69 12.34 -2.63
CA GLY A 106 -4.07 10.94 -2.77
C GLY A 106 -3.03 10.11 -3.54
N TYR A 107 -2.51 10.67 -4.64
CA TYR A 107 -1.52 10.02 -5.49
C TYR A 107 -0.14 9.94 -4.83
N PHE A 108 0.26 10.97 -4.05
CA PHE A 108 1.48 10.93 -3.24
C PHE A 108 1.49 9.71 -2.29
N PHE A 109 0.40 9.51 -1.56
CA PHE A 109 0.27 8.38 -0.64
C PHE A 109 0.20 7.03 -1.37
N ALA A 110 -0.46 6.95 -2.52
CA ALA A 110 -0.47 5.74 -3.36
C ALA A 110 0.93 5.38 -3.90
N ALA A 111 1.68 6.38 -4.36
CA ALA A 111 3.04 6.20 -4.86
C ALA A 111 4.02 5.76 -3.76
N GLU A 112 3.86 6.28 -2.54
CA GLU A 112 4.62 5.82 -1.36
C GLU A 112 4.36 4.34 -1.07
N SER A 113 3.08 3.94 -1.04
CA SER A 113 2.70 2.54 -0.83
C SER A 113 3.32 1.63 -1.89
N CYS A 114 3.31 2.06 -3.16
CA CYS A 114 3.91 1.30 -4.26
C CYS A 114 5.42 1.07 -4.06
N ILE A 115 6.20 2.08 -3.68
CA ILE A 115 7.64 1.90 -3.43
C ILE A 115 7.87 1.01 -2.20
N MET A 116 7.02 1.08 -1.19
CA MET A 116 7.14 0.20 -0.02
C MET A 116 6.97 -1.28 -0.36
N HIS A 117 6.14 -1.64 -1.36
CA HIS A 117 6.05 -3.03 -1.83
C HIS A 117 7.42 -3.60 -2.22
N GLN A 118 8.28 -2.79 -2.87
CA GLN A 118 9.61 -3.22 -3.26
C GLN A 118 10.50 -3.52 -2.05
N PHE A 119 10.47 -2.66 -1.03
CA PHE A 119 11.22 -2.87 0.20
C PHE A 119 10.72 -4.09 0.97
N VAL A 120 9.41 -4.31 1.01
CA VAL A 120 8.81 -5.50 1.65
C VAL A 120 9.25 -6.77 0.92
N SER A 121 9.15 -6.83 -0.42
CA SER A 121 9.58 -7.99 -1.21
C SER A 121 11.09 -8.27 -1.03
N ALA A 122 11.95 -7.25 -1.14
CA ALA A 122 13.39 -7.40 -0.92
C ALA A 122 13.71 -7.88 0.50
N ASN A 123 12.96 -7.39 1.51
CA ASN A 123 13.10 -7.83 2.88
C ASN A 123 12.75 -9.32 3.06
N ARG A 124 11.69 -9.81 2.41
CA ARG A 124 11.31 -11.23 2.43
C ARG A 124 12.33 -12.11 1.72
N MET A 125 12.80 -11.67 0.55
CA MET A 125 13.84 -12.38 -0.19
C MET A 125 15.11 -12.54 0.67
N LEU A 126 15.61 -11.47 1.27
CA LEU A 126 16.83 -11.54 2.07
C LEU A 126 16.65 -12.35 3.37
N ALA A 127 15.47 -12.31 3.98
CA ALA A 127 15.17 -13.13 5.16
C ALA A 127 15.23 -14.64 4.88
N VAL A 128 14.89 -15.07 3.66
CA VAL A 128 14.88 -16.49 3.25
C VAL A 128 16.19 -16.90 2.58
N CYS A 129 16.68 -16.10 1.63
CA CYS A 129 17.83 -16.44 0.79
C CYS A 129 19.17 -16.21 1.50
N ALA A 130 19.23 -15.27 2.47
CA ALA A 130 20.47 -14.90 3.14
C ALA A 130 20.25 -14.55 4.64
N PRO A 131 19.74 -15.48 5.46
CA PRO A 131 19.36 -15.21 6.85
C PRO A 131 20.53 -14.69 7.70
N LEU A 132 21.76 -15.16 7.47
CA LEU A 132 22.95 -14.71 8.20
C LEU A 132 23.31 -13.24 7.92
N LYS A 133 22.99 -12.73 6.72
CA LYS A 133 23.26 -11.34 6.33
C LYS A 133 22.08 -10.40 6.62
N TYR A 134 20.88 -10.96 6.83
CA TYR A 134 19.65 -10.21 7.03
C TYR A 134 19.76 -9.16 8.15
N ASN A 135 20.29 -9.54 9.32
CA ASN A 135 20.40 -8.64 10.47
C ASN A 135 21.35 -7.46 10.23
N SER A 136 22.36 -7.63 9.37
CA SER A 136 23.25 -6.53 8.99
C SER A 136 22.58 -5.60 7.98
N MET A 137 21.91 -6.17 6.96
CA MET A 137 21.28 -5.40 5.88
C MET A 137 20.00 -4.68 6.30
N PHE A 138 19.18 -5.28 7.14
CA PHE A 138 17.91 -4.71 7.62
C PHE A 138 17.91 -4.52 9.13
N ASN A 139 18.90 -3.78 9.63
CA ASN A 139 18.85 -3.26 10.99
C ASN A 139 17.95 -2.01 11.07
N ARG A 140 17.62 -1.59 12.30
CA ARG A 140 16.72 -0.45 12.57
C ARG A 140 17.16 0.86 11.91
N LYS A 141 18.47 1.12 11.81
CA LYS A 141 19.00 2.34 11.17
C LYS A 141 18.78 2.29 9.66
N VAL A 142 19.12 1.17 9.02
CA VAL A 142 18.96 1.00 7.57
C VAL A 142 17.49 1.06 7.19
N THR A 143 16.62 0.34 7.90
CA THR A 143 15.17 0.36 7.64
C THR A 143 14.59 1.76 7.75
N ARG A 144 14.95 2.52 8.79
CA ARG A 144 14.51 3.92 8.93
C ARG A 144 15.01 4.77 7.76
N ASN A 145 16.27 4.61 7.36
CA ASN A 145 16.83 5.36 6.24
C ASN A 145 16.13 5.01 4.91
N CYS A 146 15.79 3.74 4.68
CA CYS A 146 15.02 3.32 3.50
C CYS A 146 13.63 3.96 3.46
N ILE A 147 12.94 4.03 4.61
CA ILE A 147 11.63 4.69 4.71
C ILE A 147 11.78 6.19 4.40
N ILE A 148 12.70 6.90 5.06
CA ILE A 148 12.94 8.33 4.81
C ILE A 148 13.29 8.58 3.34
N PHE A 149 14.14 7.75 2.76
CA PHE A 149 14.52 7.83 1.36
C PHE A 149 13.30 7.68 0.44
N ALA A 150 12.44 6.70 0.67
CA ALA A 150 11.25 6.48 -0.14
C ALA A 150 10.27 7.66 -0.11
N TRP A 151 9.95 8.16 1.10
CA TRP A 151 9.07 9.32 1.26
C TRP A 151 9.65 10.57 0.58
N THR A 152 10.96 10.79 0.71
CA THR A 152 11.65 11.90 0.07
C THR A 152 11.65 11.76 -1.45
N ALA A 153 11.94 10.56 -1.97
CA ALA A 153 11.96 10.28 -3.41
C ALA A 153 10.58 10.50 -4.04
N VAL A 154 9.50 10.04 -3.39
CA VAL A 154 8.12 10.31 -3.84
C VAL A 154 7.82 11.80 -3.79
N SER A 155 8.22 12.50 -2.74
CA SER A 155 8.00 13.96 -2.64
C SER A 155 8.64 14.73 -3.79
N ILE A 156 9.88 14.36 -4.15
CA ILE A 156 10.59 14.96 -5.29
C ILE A 156 9.86 14.62 -6.59
N LEU A 157 9.49 13.36 -6.79
CA LEU A 157 8.77 12.91 -7.98
C LEU A 157 7.42 13.63 -8.15
N MET A 158 6.68 13.81 -7.05
CA MET A 158 5.41 14.55 -7.05
C MET A 158 5.61 16.02 -7.37
N SER A 159 6.70 16.62 -6.93
CA SER A 159 7.01 18.02 -7.26
C SER A 159 7.20 18.24 -8.76
N LEU A 160 7.62 17.22 -9.52
CA LEU A 160 7.79 17.32 -10.99
C LEU A 160 6.47 17.59 -11.72
N TYR A 161 5.33 17.14 -11.20
CA TYR A 161 4.01 17.45 -11.78
C TYR A 161 3.68 18.94 -11.75
N ILE A 162 4.21 19.66 -10.76
CA ILE A 162 3.98 21.10 -10.57
C ILE A 162 5.06 21.91 -11.29
N LEU A 163 6.31 21.43 -11.26
CA LEU A 163 7.46 22.15 -11.83
C LEU A 163 7.54 22.04 -13.35
N ILE A 164 7.06 20.93 -13.94
CA ILE A 164 7.08 20.75 -15.39
C ILE A 164 5.71 21.17 -15.94
N PRO A 165 5.67 22.16 -16.84
CA PRO A 165 4.41 22.64 -17.40
C PRO A 165 3.69 21.51 -18.15
N CYS A 166 2.36 21.51 -18.05
CA CYS A 166 1.51 20.58 -18.80
C CYS A 166 1.77 19.11 -18.50
N GLN A 167 2.00 18.79 -17.23
CA GLN A 167 2.09 17.41 -16.77
C GLN A 167 1.03 17.03 -15.74
N ILE A 168 0.20 18.01 -15.32
CA ILE A 168 -0.75 17.88 -14.21
C ILE A 168 -1.82 16.84 -14.51
N ILE A 169 -2.15 16.07 -13.48
CA ILE A 169 -3.23 15.09 -13.47
C ILE A 169 -4.22 15.51 -12.38
N GLY A 170 -5.49 15.13 -12.56
CA GLY A 170 -6.48 15.25 -11.50
C GLY A 170 -7.53 14.16 -11.62
N TYR A 171 -8.38 14.05 -10.59
CA TYR A 171 -9.49 13.12 -10.61
C TYR A 171 -10.67 13.70 -11.39
N SER A 172 -11.20 12.93 -12.35
CA SER A 172 -12.41 13.31 -13.06
C SER A 172 -13.59 12.43 -12.63
N PRO A 173 -14.65 13.01 -12.07
CA PRO A 173 -15.87 12.28 -11.75
C PRO A 173 -16.61 11.80 -13.02
N LYS A 174 -16.43 12.47 -14.15
CA LYS A 174 -16.99 12.09 -15.46
C LYS A 174 -16.31 10.86 -16.06
N TYR A 175 -14.99 10.75 -15.90
CA TYR A 175 -14.21 9.64 -16.43
C TYR A 175 -13.98 8.52 -15.41
N TYR A 176 -14.40 8.72 -14.15
CA TYR A 176 -14.25 7.78 -13.02
C TYR A 176 -12.79 7.40 -12.71
N GLU A 177 -11.84 8.24 -13.10
CA GLU A 177 -10.41 7.93 -13.07
C GLU A 177 -9.56 9.20 -13.01
N TYR A 178 -8.27 9.02 -12.73
CA TYR A 178 -7.27 10.05 -12.87
C TYR A 178 -6.96 10.35 -14.34
N VAL A 179 -7.11 11.62 -14.71
CA VAL A 179 -7.02 12.10 -16.09
C VAL A 179 -5.99 13.20 -16.22
N TYR A 180 -5.37 13.26 -17.39
CA TYR A 180 -4.50 14.36 -17.76
C TYR A 180 -5.32 15.63 -17.98
N ILE A 181 -4.92 16.72 -17.30
CA ILE A 181 -5.53 18.04 -17.49
C ILE A 181 -4.84 18.71 -18.67
N ARG A 182 -5.59 18.99 -19.72
CA ARG A 182 -5.02 19.57 -20.93
C ARG A 182 -4.53 20.99 -20.69
N CYS A 183 -3.52 21.36 -21.45
CA CYS A 183 -2.99 22.72 -21.55
C CYS A 183 -3.40 23.35 -22.88
N ASP A 184 -3.46 24.68 -22.88
CA ASP A 184 -3.65 25.44 -24.11
C ASP A 184 -2.51 25.15 -25.11
N GLY A 185 -2.86 24.95 -26.38
CA GLY A 185 -1.90 24.65 -27.45
C GLY A 185 -1.19 23.29 -27.39
N SER A 186 -1.61 22.35 -26.53
CA SER A 186 -1.03 21.01 -26.44
C SER A 186 -1.97 19.94 -27.02
N ASP A 187 -1.52 19.25 -28.08
CA ASP A 187 -2.21 18.09 -28.67
C ASP A 187 -1.99 16.78 -27.85
N GLN A 188 -1.42 16.88 -26.65
CA GLN A 188 -1.10 15.73 -25.82
C GLN A 188 -2.34 15.19 -25.09
N ASP A 189 -2.57 13.87 -25.18
CA ASP A 189 -3.73 13.20 -24.56
C ASP A 189 -3.41 12.47 -23.23
N SER A 190 -2.17 12.55 -22.76
CA SER A 190 -1.74 11.90 -21.50
C SER A 190 -0.49 12.54 -20.93
N SER A 191 -0.34 12.60 -19.61
CA SER A 191 0.87 13.10 -18.95
C SER A 191 2.09 12.22 -19.25
N PHE A 192 3.19 12.83 -19.69
CA PHE A 192 4.47 12.14 -19.87
C PHE A 192 5.05 11.69 -18.54
N ILE A 193 5.01 12.56 -17.52
CA ILE A 193 5.45 12.22 -16.17
C ILE A 193 4.58 11.12 -15.59
N GLY A 194 3.25 11.20 -15.72
CA GLY A 194 2.36 10.13 -15.28
C GLY A 194 2.62 8.80 -15.97
N SER A 195 2.92 8.83 -17.27
CA SER A 195 3.29 7.62 -18.01
C SER A 195 4.61 7.01 -17.50
N ILE A 196 5.62 7.84 -17.19
CA ILE A 196 6.87 7.37 -16.59
C ILE A 196 6.62 6.75 -15.22
N ILE A 197 5.81 7.38 -14.37
CA ILE A 197 5.55 6.89 -13.02
C ILE A 197 4.79 5.57 -13.09
N ASN A 198 3.70 5.50 -13.85
CA ASN A 198 2.91 4.27 -13.98
C ASN A 198 3.77 3.11 -14.50
N ARG A 199 4.55 3.32 -15.56
CA ARG A 199 5.47 2.30 -16.11
C ARG A 199 6.62 1.97 -15.16
N GLY A 200 7.14 2.95 -14.45
CA GLY A 200 8.18 2.77 -13.43
C GLY A 200 7.69 1.92 -12.26
N CYS A 201 6.49 2.19 -11.76
CA CYS A 201 5.81 1.38 -10.75
C CYS A 201 5.59 -0.05 -11.26
N THR A 202 5.11 -0.24 -12.50
CA THR A 202 4.96 -1.57 -13.11
C THR A 202 6.30 -2.31 -13.21
N ALA A 203 7.39 -1.62 -13.59
CA ALA A 203 8.72 -2.20 -13.64
C ALA A 203 9.20 -2.62 -12.24
N MET A 204 9.01 -1.77 -11.21
CA MET A 204 9.35 -2.11 -9.82
C MET A 204 8.56 -3.32 -9.32
N CYS A 205 7.24 -3.38 -9.58
CA CYS A 205 6.43 -4.54 -9.20
C CYS A 205 6.84 -5.81 -9.94
N THR A 206 7.33 -5.71 -11.19
CA THR A 206 7.91 -6.84 -11.91
C THR A 206 9.16 -7.36 -11.20
N VAL A 207 10.03 -6.47 -10.71
CA VAL A 207 11.19 -6.86 -9.89
C VAL A 207 10.75 -7.54 -8.59
N SER A 208 9.69 -7.05 -7.94
CA SER A 208 9.12 -7.71 -6.75
C SER A 208 8.64 -9.14 -7.05
N LEU A 209 7.99 -9.37 -8.20
CA LEU A 209 7.59 -10.72 -8.60
C LEU A 209 8.79 -11.64 -8.90
N ILE A 210 9.85 -11.11 -9.51
CA ILE A 210 11.09 -11.86 -9.73
C ILE A 210 11.70 -12.26 -8.37
N ASN A 211 11.79 -11.31 -7.42
CA ASN A 211 12.25 -11.59 -6.06
C ASN A 211 11.38 -12.66 -5.40
N ASP A 212 10.06 -12.63 -5.60
CA ASP A 212 9.15 -13.62 -5.03
C ASP A 212 9.36 -15.01 -5.65
N CYS A 213 9.58 -15.10 -6.96
CA CYS A 213 9.93 -16.35 -7.65
C CYS A 213 11.26 -16.94 -7.12
N VAL A 214 12.30 -16.10 -6.97
CA VAL A 214 13.59 -16.52 -6.39
C VAL A 214 13.41 -17.02 -4.96
N THR A 215 12.63 -16.30 -4.16
CA THR A 215 12.32 -16.66 -2.77
C THR A 215 11.58 -17.99 -2.70
N PHE A 216 10.57 -18.18 -3.55
CA PHE A 216 9.82 -19.43 -3.63
C PHE A 216 10.71 -20.62 -4.03
N GLY A 217 11.56 -20.44 -5.04
CA GLY A 217 12.53 -21.47 -5.45
C GLY A 217 13.47 -21.88 -4.31
N ARG A 218 13.95 -20.90 -3.53
CA ARG A 218 14.76 -21.18 -2.33
C ARG A 218 13.98 -21.88 -1.22
N ILE A 219 12.71 -21.52 -1.00
CA ILE A 219 11.84 -22.23 -0.04
C ILE A 219 11.69 -23.71 -0.43
N ILE A 220 11.43 -24.00 -1.71
CA ILE A 220 11.33 -25.37 -2.21
C ILE A 220 12.66 -26.11 -1.99
N GLN A 221 13.79 -25.50 -2.37
CA GLN A 221 15.11 -26.10 -2.18
C GLN A 221 15.37 -26.45 -0.71
N ILE A 222 15.08 -25.55 0.23
CA ILE A 222 15.26 -25.80 1.66
C ILE A 222 14.35 -26.94 2.13
N LYS A 223 13.09 -26.98 1.69
CA LYS A 223 12.16 -28.06 2.05
C LYS A 223 12.61 -29.43 1.53
N LEU A 224 13.19 -29.50 0.33
CA LEU A 224 13.64 -30.75 -0.27
C LEU A 224 14.99 -31.23 0.26
N THR A 225 15.96 -30.33 0.43
CA THR A 225 17.35 -30.70 0.79
C THR A 225 17.61 -30.61 2.29
N ARG A 226 16.88 -29.77 3.03
CA ARG A 226 17.17 -29.42 4.43
C ARG A 226 15.90 -29.55 5.29
N SER A 227 15.34 -30.75 5.34
CA SER A 227 14.06 -31.03 6.03
C SER A 227 14.04 -30.60 7.49
N LYS A 228 15.17 -30.72 8.21
CA LYS A 228 15.30 -30.25 9.61
C LYS A 228 15.13 -28.73 9.72
N ASP A 229 15.76 -27.96 8.84
CA ASP A 229 15.63 -26.50 8.82
C ASP A 229 14.23 -26.05 8.37
N ALA A 230 13.53 -26.87 7.58
CA ALA A 230 12.15 -26.61 7.19
C ALA A 230 11.14 -26.76 8.35
N GLN A 231 11.50 -27.52 9.40
CA GLN A 231 10.69 -27.67 10.62
C GLN A 231 10.91 -26.53 11.63
N ASP A 232 11.90 -25.67 11.39
CA ASP A 232 12.14 -24.51 12.25
C ASP A 232 10.96 -23.52 12.21
N GLU A 233 10.47 -23.13 13.39
CA GLU A 233 9.31 -22.24 13.52
C GLU A 233 9.59 -20.85 12.94
N HIS A 234 10.83 -20.36 13.02
CA HIS A 234 11.22 -19.09 12.43
C HIS A 234 11.17 -19.16 10.89
N PHE A 235 11.62 -20.26 10.28
CA PHE A 235 11.45 -20.52 8.85
C PHE A 235 9.98 -20.60 8.44
N ARG A 236 9.15 -21.40 9.13
CA ARG A 236 7.71 -21.53 8.83
C ARG A 236 6.99 -20.19 8.92
N ARG A 237 7.36 -19.34 9.87
CA ARG A 237 6.86 -17.96 9.97
C ARG A 237 7.27 -17.10 8.78
N ASN A 238 8.54 -17.16 8.36
CA ASN A 238 8.99 -16.44 7.17
C ASN A 238 8.30 -16.89 5.88
N VAL A 239 8.02 -18.19 5.73
CA VAL A 239 7.23 -18.72 4.61
C VAL A 239 5.82 -18.14 4.58
N ARG A 240 5.17 -17.98 5.74
CA ARG A 240 3.83 -17.34 5.83
C ARG A 240 3.88 -15.86 5.45
N PHE A 241 4.84 -15.10 5.98
CA PHE A 241 5.04 -13.70 5.59
C PHE A 241 5.39 -13.56 4.09
N PHE A 242 6.14 -14.51 3.54
CA PHE A 242 6.39 -14.58 2.11
C PHE A 242 5.10 -14.83 1.32
N ALA A 243 4.32 -15.86 1.66
CA ALA A 243 3.07 -16.17 0.95
C ALA A 243 2.09 -14.98 0.98
N GLN A 244 1.97 -14.31 2.13
CA GLN A 244 1.22 -13.07 2.27
C GLN A 244 1.72 -12.01 1.26
N THR A 245 3.01 -11.72 1.27
CA THR A 245 3.60 -10.67 0.43
C THR A 245 3.50 -11.01 -1.06
N ALA A 246 3.66 -12.28 -1.43
CA ALA A 246 3.56 -12.74 -2.81
C ALA A 246 2.14 -12.54 -3.37
N VAL A 247 1.10 -12.89 -2.60
CA VAL A 247 -0.30 -12.63 -3.01
C VAL A 247 -0.54 -11.13 -3.20
N GLN A 248 -0.04 -10.31 -2.28
CA GLN A 248 -0.15 -8.85 -2.36
C GLN A 248 0.55 -8.27 -3.61
N ASN A 249 1.75 -8.76 -3.93
CA ASN A 249 2.52 -8.32 -5.09
C ASN A 249 1.87 -8.75 -6.41
N VAL A 250 1.29 -9.94 -6.48
CA VAL A 250 0.54 -10.40 -7.66
C VAL A 250 -0.67 -9.50 -7.90
N THR A 251 -1.45 -9.18 -6.86
CA THR A 251 -2.60 -8.27 -7.01
C THR A 251 -2.17 -6.86 -7.43
N MET A 252 -1.10 -6.33 -6.83
CA MET A 252 -0.56 -5.02 -7.20
C MET A 252 -0.08 -4.98 -8.65
N MET A 253 0.57 -6.05 -9.13
CA MET A 253 1.01 -6.14 -10.53
C MET A 253 -0.18 -6.14 -11.50
N GLY A 254 -1.24 -6.89 -11.19
CA GLY A 254 -2.46 -6.90 -11.99
C GLY A 254 -3.07 -5.50 -12.10
N THR A 255 -3.22 -4.82 -10.97
CA THR A 255 -3.70 -3.42 -10.90
C THR A 255 -2.85 -2.47 -11.72
N LEU A 256 -1.52 -2.50 -11.55
CA LEU A 256 -0.60 -1.62 -12.30
C LEU A 256 -0.57 -1.91 -13.80
N ALA A 257 -0.84 -3.16 -14.22
CA ALA A 257 -0.99 -3.50 -15.62
C ALA A 257 -2.24 -2.82 -16.20
N ILE A 258 -3.37 -2.84 -15.49
CA ILE A 258 -4.60 -2.15 -15.91
C ILE A 258 -4.38 -0.64 -15.97
N ILE A 259 -3.76 -0.04 -14.93
CA ILE A 259 -3.42 1.40 -14.92
C ILE A 259 -2.49 1.77 -16.07
N SER A 260 -1.52 0.92 -16.40
CA SER A 260 -0.61 1.15 -17.53
C SER A 260 -1.29 1.04 -18.89
N ILE A 261 -2.38 0.26 -19.00
CA ILE A 261 -3.20 0.18 -20.21
C ILE A 261 -4.03 1.46 -20.37
N VAL A 262 -4.68 1.93 -19.30
CA VAL A 262 -5.48 3.17 -19.30
C VAL A 262 -4.60 4.41 -19.50
N ASN A 263 -3.45 4.44 -18.82
CA ASN A 263 -2.40 5.45 -18.91
C ASN A 263 -2.90 6.91 -18.83
N ASN A 264 -3.86 7.17 -17.92
CA ASN A 264 -4.46 8.49 -17.67
C ASN A 264 -5.01 9.17 -18.94
N ARG A 265 -5.45 8.39 -19.93
CA ARG A 265 -5.97 8.92 -21.20
C ARG A 265 -7.43 9.34 -21.04
N ASN A 266 -7.78 10.46 -21.67
CA ASN A 266 -9.15 11.00 -21.71
C ASN A 266 -10.00 10.27 -22.78
N SER A 267 -9.92 8.94 -22.82
CA SER A 267 -10.64 8.12 -23.79
C SER A 267 -11.95 7.62 -23.20
N GLY A 268 -13.01 7.49 -24.01
CA GLY A 268 -14.35 7.01 -23.60
C GLY A 268 -14.40 5.53 -23.18
N GLN A 269 -13.33 5.00 -22.61
CA GLN A 269 -13.19 3.63 -22.13
C GLN A 269 -13.63 3.50 -20.67
N THR A 270 -14.87 3.92 -20.39
CA THR A 270 -15.43 4.01 -19.03
C THR A 270 -15.22 2.74 -18.19
N GLY A 271 -15.40 1.56 -18.78
CA GLY A 271 -15.20 0.29 -18.06
C GLY A 271 -13.75 0.06 -17.62
N TRP A 272 -12.77 0.40 -18.45
CA TRP A 272 -11.35 0.26 -18.12
C TRP A 272 -10.91 1.28 -17.07
N ASN A 273 -11.44 2.51 -17.15
CA ASN A 273 -11.21 3.56 -16.15
C ASN A 273 -11.72 3.14 -14.77
N ILE A 274 -12.97 2.66 -14.68
CA ILE A 274 -13.52 2.16 -13.42
C ILE A 274 -12.69 0.97 -12.90
N ALA A 275 -12.33 0.04 -13.79
CA ALA A 275 -11.53 -1.13 -13.41
C ALA A 275 -10.15 -0.72 -12.88
N ALA A 276 -9.45 0.21 -13.53
CA ALA A 276 -8.17 0.73 -13.06
C ALA A 276 -8.31 1.35 -11.67
N PHE A 277 -9.26 2.27 -11.50
CA PHE A 277 -9.48 2.96 -10.24
C PHE A 277 -9.89 2.03 -9.08
N GLU A 278 -10.89 1.16 -9.29
CA GLU A 278 -11.35 0.24 -8.25
C GLU A 278 -10.33 -0.87 -7.95
N SER A 279 -9.54 -1.31 -8.93
CA SER A 279 -8.50 -2.32 -8.71
C SER A 279 -7.42 -1.85 -7.73
N VAL A 280 -7.11 -0.55 -7.71
CA VAL A 280 -6.23 0.05 -6.68
C VAL A 280 -6.82 -0.11 -5.29
N ILE A 281 -8.09 0.27 -5.13
CA ILE A 281 -8.79 0.20 -3.84
C ILE A 281 -8.91 -1.26 -3.38
N LEU A 282 -9.27 -2.17 -4.29
CA LEU A 282 -9.32 -3.61 -4.03
C LEU A 282 -7.96 -4.18 -3.64
N THR A 283 -6.88 -3.69 -4.25
CA THR A 283 -5.51 -4.08 -3.88
C THR A 283 -5.21 -3.66 -2.45
N HIS A 284 -5.60 -2.45 -2.03
CA HIS A 284 -5.44 -2.00 -0.65
C HIS A 284 -6.26 -2.85 0.34
N VAL A 285 -7.50 -3.21 -0.02
CA VAL A 285 -8.32 -4.15 0.77
C VAL A 285 -7.61 -5.50 0.88
N ASN A 286 -7.14 -6.07 -0.24
CA ASN A 286 -6.43 -7.35 -0.27
C ASN A 286 -5.13 -7.31 0.56
N ASN A 287 -4.37 -6.22 0.45
CA ASN A 287 -3.16 -6.00 1.25
C ASN A 287 -3.48 -6.04 2.74
N GLY A 288 -4.59 -5.42 3.12
CA GLY A 288 -5.05 -5.45 4.49
C GLY A 288 -5.51 -6.84 4.95
N LEU A 289 -6.36 -7.51 4.16
CA LEU A 289 -6.91 -8.83 4.49
C LEU A 289 -5.84 -9.92 4.52
N ALA A 290 -4.85 -9.87 3.63
CA ALA A 290 -3.81 -10.89 3.56
C ALA A 290 -3.02 -10.97 4.88
N LEU A 291 -2.82 -9.87 5.61
CA LEU A 291 -2.20 -9.91 6.94
C LEU A 291 -3.02 -10.78 7.91
N ILE A 292 -4.34 -10.59 7.91
CA ILE A 292 -5.27 -11.32 8.77
C ILE A 292 -5.35 -12.79 8.36
N LEU A 293 -5.43 -13.07 7.06
CA LEU A 293 -5.63 -14.42 6.54
C LEU A 293 -4.39 -15.32 6.71
N PHE A 294 -3.19 -14.80 6.42
CA PHE A 294 -1.97 -15.61 6.39
C PHE A 294 -1.28 -15.75 7.76
N ASN A 295 -1.67 -14.95 8.76
CA ASN A 295 -1.05 -14.96 10.09
C ASN A 295 -2.02 -15.44 11.18
N PRO A 296 -1.92 -16.71 11.63
CA PRO A 296 -2.76 -17.24 12.71
C PRO A 296 -2.60 -16.48 14.03
N GLU A 297 -1.44 -15.88 14.31
CA GLU A 297 -1.21 -15.01 15.47
C GLU A 297 -2.13 -13.80 15.44
N VAL A 298 -2.34 -13.21 14.26
CA VAL A 298 -3.29 -12.11 14.03
C VAL A 298 -4.71 -12.61 14.22
N ARG A 299 -5.10 -13.74 13.62
CA ARG A 299 -6.45 -14.32 13.78
C ARG A 299 -6.77 -14.65 15.23
N ARG A 300 -5.79 -15.15 15.99
CA ARG A 300 -5.94 -15.43 17.43
C ARG A 300 -6.20 -14.16 18.24
N LEU A 301 -5.70 -12.99 17.81
CA LEU A 301 -6.05 -11.72 18.47
C LEU A 301 -7.55 -11.41 18.34
N PHE A 302 -8.17 -11.74 17.20
CA PHE A 302 -9.59 -11.52 16.95
C PHE A 302 -10.48 -12.60 17.57
N ILE A 303 -10.04 -13.87 17.52
CA ILE A 303 -10.80 -15.02 18.04
C ILE A 303 -10.59 -15.19 19.56
N GLY A 304 -9.45 -14.77 20.09
CA GLY A 304 -8.94 -15.10 21.43
C GLY A 304 -9.30 -14.11 22.54
N LYS A 305 -10.29 -13.24 22.38
CA LYS A 305 -10.89 -12.52 23.52
C LYS A 305 -11.59 -13.47 24.54
N THR A 306 -11.58 -14.78 24.31
CA THR A 306 -12.16 -15.82 25.17
C THR A 306 -11.10 -16.78 25.72
N LYS A 307 -9.96 -16.28 26.21
CA LYS A 307 -9.09 -16.99 27.18
C LYS A 307 -7.96 -16.06 27.63
N SER A 308 -8.21 -15.20 28.61
CA SER A 308 -7.15 -14.48 29.31
C SER A 308 -7.44 -14.44 30.80
N GLU A 309 -7.23 -15.58 31.44
CA GLU A 309 -6.77 -15.71 32.83
C GLU A 309 -5.82 -16.92 32.81
N ASN A 310 -4.54 -16.70 33.16
CA ASN A 310 -3.52 -17.67 33.63
C ASN A 310 -2.08 -17.38 33.21
N SER A 311 -1.78 -16.35 32.40
CA SER A 311 -0.37 -16.01 32.11
C SER A 311 0.32 -15.15 33.17
N THR A 312 -0.37 -14.75 34.24
CA THR A 312 0.23 -14.01 35.36
C THR A 312 0.87 -14.92 36.44
N ALA A 313 0.68 -16.25 36.36
CA ALA A 313 1.18 -17.17 37.39
C ALA A 313 2.64 -17.62 37.22
N VAL A 314 3.27 -17.38 36.05
CA VAL A 314 4.65 -17.84 35.78
C VAL A 314 5.70 -16.77 36.13
N GLU A 315 5.31 -15.49 36.19
CA GLU A 315 6.25 -14.39 36.48
C GLU A 315 6.46 -14.17 37.99
N GLN A 316 5.60 -14.70 38.86
CA GLN A 316 5.78 -14.62 40.32
C GLN A 316 6.70 -15.70 40.91
N ILE A 317 6.88 -16.85 40.24
CA ILE A 317 7.74 -17.93 40.76
C ILE A 317 9.23 -17.63 40.53
N ALA A 318 9.58 -16.84 39.51
CA ALA A 318 10.96 -16.46 39.22
C ALA A 318 11.52 -15.38 40.17
N VAL A 319 10.65 -14.57 40.79
CA VAL A 319 11.08 -13.50 41.71
C VAL A 319 11.38 -14.04 43.11
N ASP A 320 10.71 -15.12 43.54
CA ASP A 320 10.89 -15.67 44.89
C ASP A 320 12.17 -16.50 45.06
N GLN A 321 12.75 -17.04 43.98
CA GLN A 321 13.99 -17.82 44.05
C GLN A 321 15.28 -16.97 44.10
N THR A 322 15.18 -15.65 43.86
CA THR A 322 16.37 -14.78 43.84
C THR A 322 16.66 -14.15 45.21
N THR A 323 15.82 -14.40 46.22
CA THR A 323 15.92 -13.74 47.55
C THR A 323 16.42 -14.68 48.67
N ILE A 324 16.67 -15.96 48.40
CA ILE A 324 17.11 -16.96 49.41
C ILE A 324 18.54 -17.45 49.11
N GLY A 325 19.49 -16.52 48.97
CA GLY A 325 20.87 -16.83 48.60
C GLY A 325 21.90 -15.85 49.14
N MET A 326 21.84 -15.52 50.43
CA MET A 326 22.96 -14.89 51.14
C MET A 326 23.14 -15.57 52.50
N VAL A 327 24.11 -16.49 52.56
CA VAL A 327 24.78 -16.92 53.79
C VAL A 327 26.27 -16.66 53.57
N PRO A 328 26.91 -15.78 54.36
CA PRO A 328 28.35 -15.77 54.48
C PRO A 328 28.75 -16.59 55.71
N ASP A 329 29.31 -17.77 55.47
CA ASP A 329 30.27 -18.40 56.37
C ASP A 329 31.65 -17.80 56.06
N ASP A 330 32.35 -17.34 57.09
CA ASP A 330 33.77 -17.65 57.34
C ASP A 330 34.35 -16.68 58.39
N ASN A 331 34.50 -17.19 59.61
CA ASN A 331 35.43 -16.71 60.63
C ASN A 331 35.83 -17.90 61.51
N VAL A 332 37.10 -17.94 61.90
CA VAL A 332 37.86 -19.02 62.60
C VAL A 332 38.57 -19.91 61.56
N GLN A 333 39.87 -19.74 61.28
CA GLN A 333 41.01 -19.59 62.19
C GLN A 333 42.19 -18.94 61.48
#